data_AF-A0A536NYU3-F1
#
_entry.id   AF-A0A536NYU3-F1
#
_cell.length_a   1.000
_cell.length_b   1.000
_cell.length_c   1.000
_cell.angle_alpha   90.00
_cell.angle_beta   90.00
_cell.angle_gamma   90.00
#
_symmetry.space_group_name_H-M   'P 1'
#
loop_
_entity.id
_entity.type
_entity.pdbx_description
1 polymer ?
#
loop_
_entity_poly.entity_id
_entity_poly.type
_entity_poly.pdbx_seq_one_letter_code
_entity_poly.pdbx_strand_id
1 'polypeptide(L)'
;MGGVVAFVALAAGAAFVLPWLLQRLQAEHDLFLLVSVAGGLLLAGVGSRFFGIPLALAAFVAGLAITESPIAAEARQRLLPFRDLFAVMFFVALGTVVDPTTLPQALPWLVAFLAMVVVGKVLVVWIMARLGRLGARRLQLAVGLGQVGEFSYVLGAIALSARLITPQVSSGLVGAVVVSIAASSILVRFVHRSNRPEPVAVQ
;
A
#
# COMPACT_ATOMS: atom_id res chain seq x y z
N MET A 1 17.71 1.54 -17.64
CA MET A 1 17.75 0.06 -17.47
C MET A 1 18.89 -0.38 -16.56
N GLY A 2 20.15 0.05 -16.76
CA GLY A 2 21.28 -0.38 -15.92
C GLY A 2 21.13 -0.16 -14.40
N GLY A 3 20.56 0.99 -13.98
CA GLY A 3 20.33 1.27 -12.56
C GLY A 3 19.33 0.31 -11.89
N VAL A 4 18.30 -0.13 -12.62
CA VAL A 4 17.32 -1.09 -12.11
C VAL A 4 17.96 -2.46 -11.94
N VAL A 5 18.71 -2.93 -12.94
CA VAL A 5 19.42 -4.21 -12.87
C VAL A 5 20.44 -4.21 -11.73
N ALA A 6 21.20 -3.13 -11.57
CA ALA A 6 22.17 -2.99 -10.49
C ALA A 6 21.51 -2.98 -9.10
N PHE A 7 20.38 -2.29 -8.94
CA PHE A 7 19.63 -2.32 -7.69
C PHE A 7 19.07 -3.71 -7.39
N VAL A 8 18.51 -4.41 -8.38
CA VAL A 8 17.99 -5.76 -8.20
C VAL A 8 19.13 -6.71 -7.81
N ALA A 9 20.31 -6.59 -8.43
CA ALA A 9 21.48 -7.37 -8.03
C ALA A 9 21.93 -7.06 -6.59
N LEU A 10 21.91 -5.79 -6.19
CA LEU A 10 22.22 -5.36 -4.83
C LEU A 10 21.19 -5.88 -3.81
N ALA A 11 19.90 -5.80 -4.13
CA ALA A 11 18.82 -6.31 -3.30
C ALA A 11 18.88 -7.84 -3.19
N ALA A 12 19.20 -8.54 -4.28
CA ALA A 12 19.44 -9.98 -4.25
C ALA A 12 20.63 -10.33 -3.35
N GLY A 13 21.75 -9.61 -3.45
CA GLY A 13 22.89 -9.78 -2.55
C GLY A 13 22.50 -9.57 -1.08
N ALA A 14 21.71 -8.54 -0.80
CA ALA A 14 21.22 -8.29 0.55
C ALA A 14 20.22 -9.36 1.03
N ALA A 15 19.48 -10.01 0.12
CA ALA A 15 18.61 -11.15 0.45
C ALA A 15 19.39 -12.39 0.93
N PHE A 16 20.70 -12.46 0.67
CA PHE A 16 21.57 -13.49 1.26
C PHE A 16 22.21 -13.03 2.56
N VAL A 17 22.73 -11.79 2.60
CA VAL A 17 23.49 -11.26 3.75
C VAL A 17 22.57 -10.95 4.94
N LEU A 18 21.42 -10.34 4.68
CA LEU A 18 20.53 -9.84 5.73
C LEU A 18 19.90 -10.97 6.54
N PRO A 19 19.38 -12.06 5.93
CA PRO A 19 18.90 -13.19 6.71
C PRO A 19 19.99 -13.90 7.50
N TRP A 20 21.21 -14.02 6.94
CA TRP A 20 22.35 -14.59 7.66
C TRP A 20 22.71 -13.77 8.90
N LEU A 21 22.69 -12.44 8.79
CA LEU A 21 22.95 -11.56 9.93
C LEU A 21 21.83 -11.68 10.97
N LEU A 22 20.57 -11.65 10.52
CA LEU A 22 19.41 -11.77 11.39
C LEU A 22 19.35 -13.13 12.11
N GLN A 23 19.78 -14.22 11.48
CA GLN A 23 19.91 -15.54 12.11
C GLN A 23 20.85 -15.49 13.33
N ARG A 24 21.96 -14.77 13.24
CA ARG A 24 22.90 -14.62 14.37
C ARG A 24 22.37 -13.74 15.50
N LEU A 25 21.41 -12.88 15.19
CA LEU A 25 20.81 -11.94 16.14
C LEU A 25 19.46 -12.43 16.67
N GLN A 26 19.02 -13.65 16.33
CA GLN A 26 17.72 -14.19 16.74
C GLN A 26 17.48 -14.17 18.26
N ALA A 27 18.55 -14.40 19.04
CA ALA A 27 18.50 -14.43 20.50
C ALA A 27 18.11 -13.07 21.10
N GLU A 28 18.48 -11.97 20.43
CA GLU A 28 18.28 -10.61 20.92
C GLU A 28 17.15 -9.91 20.14
N HIS A 29 16.00 -9.74 20.78
CA HIS A 29 14.81 -9.18 20.14
C HIS A 29 15.04 -7.80 19.53
N ASP A 30 15.66 -6.90 20.30
CA ASP A 30 15.84 -5.49 19.92
C ASP A 30 16.85 -5.34 18.77
N LEU A 31 17.95 -6.08 18.82
CA LEU A 31 18.98 -6.08 17.77
C LEU A 31 18.44 -6.65 16.45
N PHE A 32 17.68 -7.75 16.53
CA PHE A 32 17.02 -8.33 15.37
C PHE A 32 16.09 -7.30 14.71
N LEU A 33 15.26 -6.64 15.50
CA LEU A 33 14.32 -5.62 15.01
C LEU A 33 15.04 -4.45 14.38
N LEU A 34 16.04 -3.90 15.08
CA LEU A 34 16.82 -2.77 14.63
C LEU A 34 17.48 -3.07 13.28
N VAL A 35 18.16 -4.21 13.16
CA VAL A 35 18.86 -4.60 11.92
C VAL A 35 17.88 -4.87 10.79
N SER A 36 16.73 -5.48 11.07
CA SER A 36 15.72 -5.77 10.06
C SER A 36 15.11 -4.49 9.48
N VAL A 37 14.66 -3.57 10.34
CA VAL A 37 14.06 -2.29 9.93
C VAL A 37 15.12 -1.39 9.29
N ALA A 38 16.28 -1.22 9.93
CA ALA A 38 17.36 -0.38 9.38
C ALA A 38 17.89 -0.94 8.06
N GLY A 39 18.07 -2.25 7.94
CA GLY A 39 18.51 -2.91 6.71
C GLY A 39 17.52 -2.70 5.56
N GLY A 40 16.22 -2.86 5.82
CA GLY A 40 15.17 -2.58 4.84
C GLY A 40 15.13 -1.12 4.41
N LEU A 41 15.21 -0.18 5.35
CA LEU A 41 15.23 1.26 5.07
C LEU A 41 16.51 1.69 4.32
N LEU A 42 17.66 1.14 4.68
CA LEU A 42 18.94 1.39 4.01
C LEU A 42 18.88 0.91 2.55
N LEU A 43 18.40 -0.31 2.30
CA LEU A 43 18.19 -0.82 0.95
C LEU A 43 17.25 0.07 0.13
N ALA A 44 16.10 0.45 0.72
CA ALA A 44 15.15 1.32 0.07
C ALA A 44 15.74 2.71 -0.25
N GLY A 45 16.46 3.30 0.71
CA GLY A 45 17.12 4.59 0.56
C GLY A 45 18.22 4.55 -0.49
N VAL A 46 19.02 3.49 -0.52
CA VAL A 46 20.06 3.29 -1.55
C VAL A 46 19.43 3.15 -2.93
N GLY A 47 18.38 2.31 -3.05
CA GLY A 47 17.60 2.15 -4.28
C GLY A 47 17.05 3.46 -4.82
N SER A 48 16.47 4.27 -3.95
CA SER A 48 15.90 5.55 -4.32
C SER A 48 16.96 6.58 -4.69
N ARG A 49 17.97 6.76 -3.82
CA ARG A 49 18.95 7.84 -3.95
C ARG A 49 19.97 7.61 -5.06
N PHE A 50 20.46 6.38 -5.22
CA PHE A 50 21.56 6.09 -6.15
C PHE A 50 21.09 5.47 -7.46
N PHE A 51 19.94 4.78 -7.46
CA PHE A 51 19.41 4.12 -8.66
C PHE A 51 18.15 4.79 -9.24
N GLY A 52 17.64 5.84 -8.58
CA GLY A 52 16.49 6.62 -9.06
C GLY A 52 15.17 5.84 -9.05
N ILE A 53 15.11 4.76 -8.27
CA ILE A 53 13.92 3.90 -8.19
C ILE A 53 12.92 4.56 -7.24
N PRO A 54 11.62 4.60 -7.55
CA PRO A 54 10.62 5.12 -6.62
C PRO A 54 10.78 4.48 -5.24
N LEU A 55 10.88 5.29 -4.19
CA LEU A 55 11.17 4.81 -2.83
C LEU A 55 10.22 3.69 -2.39
N ALA A 56 8.95 3.83 -2.74
CA ALA A 56 7.89 2.82 -2.61
C ALA A 56 8.29 1.45 -3.17
N LEU A 57 8.79 1.42 -4.41
CA LEU A 57 9.20 0.19 -5.09
C LEU A 57 10.50 -0.35 -4.50
N ALA A 58 11.46 0.51 -4.18
CA ALA A 58 12.71 0.11 -3.53
C ALA A 58 12.45 -0.52 -2.14
N ALA A 59 11.53 0.06 -1.36
CA ALA A 59 11.11 -0.49 -0.06
C ALA A 59 10.38 -1.82 -0.18
N PHE A 60 9.54 -1.99 -1.21
CA PHE A 60 8.89 -3.27 -1.49
C PHE A 60 9.93 -4.36 -1.78
N VAL A 61 10.91 -4.08 -2.65
CA VAL A 61 11.99 -5.02 -2.98
C VAL A 61 12.88 -5.30 -1.75
N ALA A 62 13.18 -4.30 -0.93
CA ALA A 62 13.91 -4.48 0.32
C ALA A 62 13.17 -5.40 1.30
N GLY A 63 11.84 -5.30 1.37
CA GLY A 63 11.01 -6.20 2.15
C GLY A 63 11.07 -7.65 1.66
N LEU A 64 11.02 -7.87 0.34
CA LEU A 64 11.15 -9.20 -0.26
C LEU A 64 12.46 -9.89 0.13
N ALA A 65 13.57 -9.12 0.19
CA ALA A 65 14.87 -9.63 0.60
C ALA A 65 14.89 -10.21 2.03
N ILE A 66 13.98 -9.77 2.91
CA ILE A 66 13.84 -10.29 4.28
C ILE A 66 12.85 -11.46 4.32
N THR A 67 11.74 -11.35 3.58
CA THR A 67 10.59 -12.25 3.71
C THR A 67 10.66 -13.56 2.92
N GLU A 68 11.68 -13.77 2.09
CA GLU A 68 11.88 -15.06 1.36
C GLU A 68 12.83 -16.03 2.06
N SER A 69 13.23 -15.74 3.30
CA SER A 69 14.22 -16.53 4.04
C SER A 69 13.61 -17.49 5.08
N PRO A 70 14.35 -18.48 5.60
CA PRO A 70 13.86 -19.38 6.66
C PRO A 70 13.39 -18.66 7.93
N ILE A 71 13.89 -17.45 8.17
CA ILE A 71 13.53 -16.60 9.32
C ILE A 71 12.38 -15.64 9.02
N ALA A 72 11.81 -15.68 7.81
CA ALA A 72 10.80 -14.74 7.36
C ALA A 72 9.55 -14.72 8.25
N ALA A 73 9.14 -15.89 8.77
CA ALA A 73 7.99 -16.00 9.66
C ALA A 73 8.21 -15.22 10.96
N GLU A 74 9.39 -15.40 11.58
CA GLU A 74 9.79 -14.68 12.79
C GLU A 74 10.00 -13.19 12.50
N ALA A 75 10.68 -12.86 11.40
CA ALA A 75 10.87 -11.48 10.97
C ALA A 75 9.53 -10.76 10.81
N ARG A 76 8.56 -11.41 10.15
CA ARG A 76 7.22 -10.86 9.95
C ARG A 76 6.51 -10.64 11.28
N GLN A 77 6.55 -11.61 12.20
CA GLN A 77 5.91 -11.47 13.51
C GLN A 77 6.50 -10.33 14.32
N ARG A 78 7.84 -10.23 14.36
CA ARG A 78 8.53 -9.16 15.09
C ARG A 78 8.30 -7.80 14.44
N LEU A 79 8.21 -7.71 13.10
CA LEU A 79 7.99 -6.44 12.38
C LEU A 79 6.53 -5.94 12.39
N LEU A 80 5.55 -6.78 12.74
CA LEU A 80 4.12 -6.40 12.75
C LEU A 80 3.83 -5.10 13.53
N PRO A 81 4.32 -4.91 14.77
CA PRO A 81 4.09 -3.68 15.53
C PRO A 81 4.68 -2.43 14.85
N PHE A 82 5.85 -2.56 14.21
CA PHE A 82 6.48 -1.47 13.48
C PHE A 82 5.71 -1.11 12.22
N ARG A 83 5.24 -2.11 11.46
CA ARG A 83 4.34 -1.89 10.33
C ARG A 83 3.11 -1.10 10.78
N ASP A 84 2.51 -1.47 11.90
CA ASP A 84 1.32 -0.81 12.43
C ASP A 84 1.64 0.63 12.87
N LEU A 85 2.79 0.84 13.54
CA LEU A 85 3.28 2.18 13.89
C LEU A 85 3.51 3.05 12.64
N PHE A 86 4.19 2.54 11.61
CA PHE A 86 4.42 3.27 10.37
C PHE A 86 3.12 3.56 9.62
N ALA A 87 2.16 2.64 9.63
CA ALA A 87 0.84 2.87 9.04
C ALA A 87 0.11 4.02 9.77
N VAL A 88 0.11 4.03 11.10
CA VAL A 88 -0.47 5.13 11.90
C VAL A 88 0.21 6.46 11.56
N MET A 89 1.54 6.49 11.56
CA MET A 89 2.30 7.70 11.22
C MET A 89 2.02 8.17 9.78
N PHE A 90 1.90 7.24 8.83
CA PHE A 90 1.55 7.56 7.45
C PHE A 90 0.16 8.20 7.35
N PHE A 91 -0.85 7.64 8.01
CA PHE A 91 -2.20 8.21 7.99
C PHE A 91 -2.30 9.56 8.71
N VAL A 92 -1.55 9.73 9.81
CA VAL A 92 -1.45 11.04 10.49
C VAL A 92 -0.81 12.07 9.57
N ALA A 93 0.29 11.71 8.90
CA ALA A 93 0.97 12.60 7.94
C ALA A 93 0.10 12.91 6.71
N LEU A 94 -0.66 11.94 6.19
CA LEU A 94 -1.65 12.22 5.14
C LEU A 94 -2.72 13.21 5.62
N GLY A 95 -3.17 13.07 6.86
CA GLY A 95 -4.14 13.98 7.46
C GLY A 95 -3.65 15.42 7.53
N THR A 96 -2.36 15.65 7.81
CA THR A 96 -1.79 17.01 7.87
C THR A 96 -1.59 17.64 6.50
N VAL A 97 -1.53 16.85 5.42
CA VAL A 97 -1.43 17.35 4.04
C VAL A 97 -2.78 17.87 3.53
N VAL A 98 -3.90 17.41 4.11
CA VAL A 98 -5.23 17.89 3.73
C VAL A 98 -5.48 19.26 4.34
N ASP A 99 -5.38 20.31 3.52
CA ASP A 99 -5.74 21.67 3.92
C ASP A 99 -7.25 21.93 3.70
N PRO A 100 -8.05 22.13 4.77
CA PRO A 100 -9.49 22.39 4.66
C PRO A 100 -9.83 23.63 3.83
N THR A 101 -8.95 24.62 3.76
CA THR A 101 -9.19 25.86 3.01
C THR A 101 -9.18 25.64 1.51
N THR A 102 -8.45 24.62 1.04
CA THR A 102 -8.34 24.27 -0.39
C THR A 102 -9.42 23.30 -0.86
N LEU A 103 -10.16 22.66 0.06
CA LEU A 103 -11.18 21.66 -0.25
C LEU A 103 -12.27 22.14 -1.21
N PRO A 104 -12.84 23.37 -1.08
CA PRO A 104 -13.88 23.83 -2.00
C PRO A 104 -13.41 23.87 -3.45
N GLN A 105 -12.17 24.27 -3.67
CA GLN A 105 -11.56 24.35 -5.01
C GLN A 105 -11.13 22.97 -5.53
N ALA A 106 -10.77 22.06 -4.62
CA ALA A 106 -10.37 20.69 -4.93
C ALA A 106 -11.56 19.74 -5.11
N LEU A 107 -12.77 20.15 -4.71
CA LEU A 107 -13.98 19.32 -4.70
C LEU A 107 -14.30 18.70 -6.07
N PRO A 108 -14.21 19.40 -7.21
CA PRO A 108 -14.44 18.80 -8.52
C PRO A 108 -13.48 17.65 -8.82
N TRP A 109 -12.19 17.82 -8.47
CA TRP A 109 -11.17 16.80 -8.65
C TRP A 109 -11.37 15.60 -7.73
N LEU A 110 -11.71 15.86 -6.46
CA LEU A 110 -12.05 14.81 -5.50
C LEU A 110 -13.20 13.95 -6.02
N VAL A 111 -14.30 14.58 -6.44
CA VAL A 111 -15.47 13.87 -6.97
C VAL A 111 -15.12 13.11 -8.25
N ALA A 112 -14.34 13.71 -9.15
CA ALA A 112 -13.89 13.05 -10.36
C ALA A 112 -13.04 11.79 -10.07
N PHE A 113 -12.11 11.87 -9.12
CA PHE A 113 -11.30 10.71 -8.74
C PHE A 113 -12.13 9.63 -8.06
N LEU A 114 -13.07 9.98 -7.17
CA LEU A 114 -13.97 9.00 -6.56
C LEU A 114 -14.87 8.33 -7.62
N ALA A 115 -15.41 9.10 -8.56
CA ALA A 115 -16.21 8.57 -9.67
C ALA A 115 -15.38 7.61 -10.54
N MET A 116 -14.14 7.98 -10.86
CA MET A 116 -13.21 7.13 -11.60
C MET A 116 -12.94 5.82 -10.86
N VAL A 117 -12.83 5.85 -9.53
CA VAL A 117 -12.62 4.66 -8.72
C VAL A 117 -13.84 3.74 -8.71
N VAL A 118 -15.04 4.33 -8.55
CA VAL A 118 -16.29 3.56 -8.55
C VAL A 118 -16.53 2.92 -9.92
N VAL A 119 -16.42 3.69 -11.00
CA VAL A 119 -16.71 3.23 -12.37
C VAL A 119 -15.57 2.37 -12.91
N GLY A 120 -14.33 2.81 -12.77
CA GLY A 120 -13.16 2.16 -13.37
C GLY A 120 -12.66 0.94 -12.60
N LYS A 121 -12.93 0.86 -11.29
CA LYS A 121 -12.44 -0.24 -10.44
C LYS A 121 -13.58 -1.06 -9.84
N VAL A 122 -14.44 -0.45 -9.02
CA VAL A 122 -15.48 -1.19 -8.27
C VAL A 122 -16.44 -1.89 -9.22
N LEU A 123 -16.98 -1.16 -10.21
CA LEU A 123 -17.93 -1.71 -11.17
C LEU A 123 -17.29 -2.82 -12.03
N VAL A 124 -16.07 -2.60 -12.52
CA VAL A 124 -15.34 -3.59 -13.32
C VAL A 124 -15.10 -4.87 -12.52
N VAL A 125 -14.59 -4.76 -11.29
CA VAL A 125 -14.37 -5.92 -10.41
C VAL A 125 -15.67 -6.65 -10.11
N TRP A 126 -16.77 -5.92 -9.89
CA TRP A 126 -18.08 -6.52 -9.65
C TRP A 126 -18.59 -7.30 -10.86
N ILE A 127 -18.47 -6.74 -12.07
CA ILE A 127 -18.86 -7.41 -13.33
C ILE A 127 -17.99 -8.67 -13.53
N MET A 128 -16.67 -8.55 -13.36
CA MET A 128 -15.75 -9.69 -13.51
C MET A 128 -16.04 -10.78 -12.47
N ALA A 129 -16.34 -10.42 -11.23
CA ALA A 129 -16.73 -11.37 -10.19
C ALA A 129 -18.05 -12.08 -10.53
N ARG A 130 -18.98 -11.38 -11.21
CA ARG A 130 -20.24 -11.98 -11.70
C ARG A 130 -20.00 -12.94 -12.86
N LEU A 131 -19.17 -12.57 -13.83
CA LEU A 131 -18.83 -13.41 -14.99
C LEU A 131 -18.02 -14.64 -14.56
N GLY A 132 -17.05 -14.45 -13.66
CA GLY A 132 -16.24 -15.53 -13.08
C GLY A 132 -16.96 -16.39 -12.05
N ARG A 133 -18.27 -16.18 -11.83
CA ARG A 133 -19.11 -16.94 -10.89
C ARG A 133 -18.54 -17.03 -9.47
N LEU A 134 -17.79 -16.02 -9.03
CA LEU A 134 -17.28 -15.96 -7.66
C LEU A 134 -18.48 -15.96 -6.69
N GLY A 135 -18.35 -16.63 -5.54
CA GLY A 135 -19.46 -16.88 -4.60
C GLY A 135 -20.12 -15.64 -3.99
N ALA A 136 -20.86 -15.82 -2.90
CA ALA A 136 -21.80 -14.84 -2.29
C ALA A 136 -21.18 -13.54 -1.71
N ARG A 137 -20.01 -13.08 -2.17
CA ARG A 137 -19.31 -11.87 -1.67
C ARG A 137 -18.77 -10.97 -2.77
N ARG A 138 -19.35 -11.02 -3.97
CA ARG A 138 -18.92 -10.21 -5.15
C ARG A 138 -18.82 -8.72 -4.86
N LEU A 139 -19.83 -8.16 -4.19
CA LEU A 139 -19.85 -6.74 -3.84
C LEU A 139 -18.81 -6.41 -2.76
N GLN A 140 -18.61 -7.31 -1.79
CA GLN A 140 -17.58 -7.14 -0.77
C GLN A 140 -16.17 -7.14 -1.38
N LEU A 141 -15.92 -8.04 -2.34
CA LEU A 141 -14.69 -8.09 -3.12
C LEU A 141 -14.50 -6.81 -3.95
N ALA A 142 -15.53 -6.38 -4.67
CA ALA A 142 -15.49 -5.19 -5.51
C ALA A 142 -15.20 -3.91 -4.71
N VAL A 143 -15.87 -3.73 -3.57
CA VAL A 143 -15.64 -2.58 -2.69
C VAL A 143 -14.25 -2.65 -2.05
N GLY A 144 -13.85 -3.81 -1.53
CA GLY A 144 -12.55 -3.97 -0.86
C GLY A 144 -11.35 -3.76 -1.78
N LEU A 145 -11.44 -4.20 -3.04
CA LEU A 145 -10.39 -3.99 -4.06
C LEU A 145 -10.46 -2.61 -4.73
N GLY A 146 -11.61 -1.95 -4.60
CA GLY A 146 -11.90 -0.66 -5.22
C GLY A 146 -11.10 0.50 -4.66
N GLN A 147 -10.71 0.45 -3.38
CA GLN A 147 -10.05 1.59 -2.72
C GLN A 147 -8.80 2.08 -3.45
N VAL A 148 -8.56 3.39 -3.35
CA VAL A 148 -7.33 4.00 -3.85
C VAL A 148 -6.22 3.67 -2.86
N GLY A 149 -5.12 3.13 -3.39
CA GLY A 149 -3.95 2.82 -2.56
C GLY A 149 -3.16 4.08 -2.21
N GLU A 150 -2.46 4.01 -1.08
CA GLU A 150 -1.52 5.01 -0.55
C GLU A 150 -0.44 5.44 -1.56
N PHE A 151 -0.06 4.54 -2.47
CA PHE A 151 0.88 4.84 -3.56
C PHE A 151 0.41 5.94 -4.51
N SER A 152 -0.90 6.16 -4.62
CA SER A 152 -1.45 7.23 -5.46
C SER A 152 -1.06 8.60 -4.91
N TYR A 153 -1.00 8.75 -3.57
CA TYR A 153 -0.49 9.96 -2.94
C TYR A 153 0.99 10.18 -3.26
N VAL A 154 1.82 9.14 -3.16
CA VAL A 154 3.26 9.23 -3.47
C VAL A 154 3.46 9.67 -4.92
N LEU A 155 2.72 9.08 -5.86
CA LEU A 155 2.76 9.50 -7.27
C LEU A 155 2.25 10.93 -7.46
N GLY A 156 1.20 11.33 -6.75
CA GLY A 156 0.69 12.70 -6.76
C GLY A 156 1.72 13.71 -6.28
N ALA A 157 2.44 13.41 -5.20
CA ALA A 157 3.51 14.27 -4.67
C ALA A 157 4.68 14.41 -5.67
N ILE A 158 5.04 13.32 -6.35
CA ILE A 158 6.04 13.35 -7.43
C ILE A 158 5.53 14.20 -8.60
N ALA A 159 4.29 14.01 -9.04
CA ALA A 159 3.69 14.79 -10.12
C ALA A 159 3.60 16.29 -9.78
N LEU A 160 3.27 16.63 -8.53
CA LEU A 160 3.20 18.00 -8.05
C LEU A 160 4.60 18.63 -8.02
N SER A 161 5.61 17.92 -7.52
CA SER A 161 7.00 18.42 -7.50
C SER A 161 7.58 18.57 -8.90
N ALA A 162 7.17 17.72 -9.84
CA ALA A 162 7.47 17.83 -11.26
C ALA A 162 6.61 18.87 -12.01
N ARG A 163 5.70 19.58 -11.31
CA ARG A 163 4.76 20.58 -11.88
C ARG A 163 3.84 20.02 -12.98
N LEU A 164 3.57 18.72 -12.96
CA LEU A 164 2.65 18.05 -13.90
C LEU A 164 1.19 18.20 -13.49
N ILE A 165 0.93 18.46 -12.21
CA ILE A 165 -0.41 18.69 -11.66
C ILE A 165 -0.43 19.98 -10.83
N THR A 166 -1.61 20.56 -10.69
CA THR A 166 -1.81 21.73 -9.84
C THR A 166 -2.02 21.33 -8.37
N PRO A 167 -1.81 22.25 -7.41
CA PRO A 167 -2.11 22.00 -6.00
C PRO A 167 -3.57 21.53 -5.78
N GLN A 168 -4.54 22.05 -6.54
CA GLN A 168 -5.95 21.66 -6.43
C GLN A 168 -6.17 20.20 -6.83
N VAL A 169 -5.49 19.73 -7.88
CA VAL A 169 -5.54 18.32 -8.31
C VAL A 169 -4.91 17.43 -7.23
N SER A 170 -3.77 17.85 -6.66
CA SER A 170 -3.12 17.13 -5.57
C SER A 170 -4.01 17.04 -4.32
N SER A 171 -4.60 18.15 -3.87
CA SER A 171 -5.54 18.15 -2.75
C SER A 171 -6.75 17.26 -3.02
N GLY A 172 -7.30 17.30 -4.24
CA GLY A 172 -8.41 16.43 -4.64
C GLY A 172 -8.04 14.95 -4.62
N LEU A 173 -6.83 14.62 -5.05
CA LEU A 173 -6.29 13.26 -5.03
C LEU A 173 -6.09 12.75 -3.59
N VAL A 174 -5.47 13.55 -2.71
CA VAL A 174 -5.29 13.17 -1.29
C VAL A 174 -6.64 12.98 -0.62
N GLY A 175 -7.59 13.90 -0.85
CA GLY A 175 -8.95 13.78 -0.35
C GLY A 175 -9.64 12.50 -0.85
N ALA A 176 -9.51 12.16 -2.12
CA ALA A 176 -10.05 10.93 -2.68
C ALA A 176 -9.39 9.66 -2.08
N VAL A 177 -8.08 9.67 -1.83
CA VAL A 177 -7.39 8.57 -1.11
C VAL A 177 -8.00 8.37 0.26
N VAL A 178 -8.06 9.43 1.09
CA VAL A 178 -8.60 9.36 2.46
C VAL A 178 -10.06 8.90 2.47
N VAL A 179 -10.91 9.54 1.66
CA VAL A 179 -12.34 9.20 1.59
C VAL A 179 -12.54 7.77 1.09
N SER A 180 -11.78 7.32 0.08
CA SER A 180 -11.93 5.96 -0.46
C SER A 180 -11.51 4.88 0.54
N ILE A 181 -10.42 5.08 1.29
CA ILE A 181 -9.95 4.14 2.32
C ILE A 181 -10.96 4.06 3.47
N ALA A 182 -11.45 5.21 3.94
CA ALA A 182 -12.46 5.28 4.99
C ALA A 182 -13.78 4.63 4.53
N ALA A 183 -14.28 4.99 3.35
CA ALA A 183 -15.51 4.45 2.79
C ALA A 183 -15.41 2.94 2.55
N SER A 184 -14.31 2.45 1.98
CA SER A 184 -14.08 1.01 1.77
C SER A 184 -14.10 0.24 3.09
N SER A 185 -13.35 0.70 4.09
CA SER A 185 -13.25 0.06 5.41
C SER A 185 -14.60 -0.06 6.11
N ILE A 186 -15.46 0.95 5.95
CA ILE A 186 -16.82 0.97 6.50
C ILE A 186 -17.75 0.08 5.67
N LEU A 187 -17.76 0.25 4.35
CA LEU A 187 -18.71 -0.38 3.43
C LEU A 187 -18.48 -1.90 3.33
N VAL A 188 -17.24 -2.38 3.35
CA VAL A 188 -16.91 -3.82 3.40
C VAL A 188 -17.53 -4.50 4.63
N ARG A 189 -17.56 -3.81 5.78
CA ARG A 189 -18.16 -4.34 7.02
C ARG A 189 -19.69 -4.38 6.96
N PHE A 190 -20.32 -3.37 6.36
CA PHE A 190 -21.77 -3.34 6.18
C PHE A 190 -22.27 -4.37 5.17
N VAL A 191 -21.59 -4.51 4.02
CA VAL A 191 -21.94 -5.50 2.99
C VAL A 191 -21.85 -6.92 3.54
N HIS A 192 -20.92 -7.18 4.47
CA HIS A 192 -20.80 -8.48 5.14
C HIS A 192 -22.04 -8.86 5.98
N ARG A 193 -22.73 -7.89 6.60
CA ARG A 193 -23.93 -8.15 7.39
C ARG A 193 -25.16 -8.49 6.54
N SER A 194 -25.21 -8.00 5.30
CA SER A 194 -26.36 -8.20 4.40
C SER A 194 -26.37 -9.56 3.71
N ASN A 195 -25.20 -10.19 3.52
CA ASN A 195 -25.08 -11.50 2.89
C ASN A 195 -25.01 -12.61 3.95
N ARG A 196 -26.16 -12.92 4.57
CA ARG A 196 -26.34 -14.25 5.19
C ARG A 196 -26.17 -15.31 4.09
N PRO A 197 -25.52 -16.45 4.35
CA PRO A 197 -25.40 -17.50 3.36
C PRO A 197 -26.80 -17.92 2.91
N GLU A 198 -27.11 -17.81 1.62
CA GLU A 198 -28.27 -18.52 1.07
C GLU A 198 -28.03 -20.01 1.32
N PRO A 199 -29.05 -20.74 1.82
CA PRO A 199 -28.92 -22.17 2.06
C PRO A 199 -28.50 -22.83 0.76
N VAL A 200 -27.39 -23.55 0.80
CA VAL A 200 -26.98 -24.44 -0.30
C VAL A 200 -28.14 -25.41 -0.48
N ALA A 201 -28.88 -25.26 -1.57
CA ALA A 201 -29.87 -26.25 -1.97
C ALA A 201 -29.09 -27.54 -2.24
N VAL A 202 -29.17 -28.47 -1.30
CA VAL A 202 -28.69 -29.83 -1.47
C VAL A 202 -29.58 -30.45 -2.54
N GLN A 203 -29.00 -30.65 -3.73
CA GLN A 203 -29.52 -31.57 -4.74
C GLN A 203 -28.72 -32.86 -4.65
#